data_AF-A0A7S1ACH8-F1
#
_entry.id   AF-A0A7S1ACH8-F1
#
_cell.length_a   1.000
_cell.length_b   1.000
_cell.length_c   1.000
_cell.angle_alpha   90.00
_cell.angle_beta   90.00
_cell.angle_gamma   90.00
#
_symmetry.space_group_name_H-M   'P 1'
#
loop_
_entity.id
_entity.type
_entity.pdbx_description
1 polymer ?
#
loop_
_entity_poly.entity_id
_entity_poly.type
_entity_poly.pdbx_seq_one_letter_code
_entity_poly.pdbx_strand_id
1 'polypeptide(L)'
;MAPCPPVPSRAVQHKLSVTYSEARAFIRSCRARPERMRLLYFTEARDQEGLQTVVTVEVANGGPWVEVHEIDHAAGWTGCRLSSSAMWLSLTLAKSAAAKKEHNGQRRALELGCGVGLAGLTLHALGFHTTLTECLEGHMQNLTACVEGVEGLRVRRLDWLEEAEWCGDGAECDVDGGSPENMSLKSLESSRWSCLPREELRSFDLVVASDVLYEPHHAMLLPLMYERWLKPGGRWMICLAVRDAPMLVGFLRRLHKEGIMAPAATPPFLEVVWDTVCAQSTCSFCCRHQRQGPVLLSFLEELVESHEGGCVLFGGVRPCVEGS
;
A
#
# COMPACT_ATOMS: atom_id res chain seq x y z
N MET A 1 42.56 19.60 -0.58
CA MET A 1 42.05 18.86 -1.75
C MET A 1 40.75 18.20 -1.33
N ALA A 2 39.61 18.65 -1.87
CA ALA A 2 38.33 18.00 -1.63
C ALA A 2 38.32 16.65 -2.38
N PRO A 3 37.83 15.55 -1.79
CA PRO A 3 37.58 14.34 -2.56
C PRO A 3 36.44 14.62 -3.55
N CYS A 4 36.66 14.26 -4.82
CA CYS A 4 35.60 14.22 -5.83
C CYS A 4 34.39 13.45 -5.30
N PRO A 5 33.15 13.87 -5.61
CA PRO A 5 32.01 13.00 -5.40
C PRO A 5 32.22 11.72 -6.22
N PRO A 6 31.91 10.52 -5.68
CA PRO A 6 31.86 9.34 -6.52
C PRO A 6 30.80 9.60 -7.60
N VAL A 7 31.26 9.65 -8.86
CA VAL A 7 30.39 9.46 -10.02
C VAL A 7 29.61 8.17 -9.77
N PRO A 8 28.28 8.11 -9.96
CA PRO A 8 27.60 6.83 -9.90
C PRO A 8 28.22 5.98 -11.01
N SER A 9 29.00 4.97 -10.63
CA SER A 9 29.29 3.89 -11.55
C SER A 9 27.93 3.39 -12.03
N ARG A 10 27.77 3.21 -13.34
CA ARG A 10 26.55 2.59 -13.87
C ARG A 10 26.43 1.23 -13.21
N ALA A 11 25.64 1.17 -12.12
CA ALA A 11 25.34 -0.07 -11.45
C ALA A 11 24.83 -1.03 -12.51
N VAL A 12 25.35 -2.26 -12.52
CA VAL A 12 24.87 -3.28 -13.44
C VAL A 12 23.39 -3.49 -13.10
N GLN A 13 22.50 -3.07 -14.01
CA GLN A 13 21.07 -3.18 -13.82
C GLN A 13 20.61 -4.54 -14.31
N HIS A 14 20.08 -5.35 -13.40
CA HIS A 14 19.34 -6.55 -13.77
C HIS A 14 17.91 -6.15 -14.11
N LYS A 15 17.47 -6.41 -15.34
CA LYS A 15 16.10 -6.09 -15.78
C LYS A 15 15.23 -7.33 -15.78
N LEU A 16 14.09 -7.25 -15.09
CA LEU A 16 13.06 -8.27 -15.09
C LEU A 16 11.78 -7.68 -15.70
N SER A 17 11.08 -8.47 -16.50
CA SER A 17 9.78 -8.13 -17.05
C SER A 17 8.77 -9.19 -16.67
N VAL A 18 7.61 -8.74 -16.16
CA VAL A 18 6.53 -9.59 -15.69
C VAL A 18 5.28 -9.21 -16.45
N THR A 19 4.79 -10.12 -17.29
CA THR A 19 3.54 -9.92 -18.04
C THR A 19 2.34 -9.99 -17.10
N TYR A 20 1.20 -9.43 -17.55
CA TYR A 20 -0.06 -9.53 -16.82
C TYR A 20 -0.46 -10.99 -16.56
N SER A 21 -0.17 -11.87 -17.52
CA SER A 21 -0.48 -13.29 -17.44
C SER A 21 0.33 -14.00 -16.37
N GLU A 22 1.62 -13.68 -16.25
CA GLU A 22 2.53 -14.25 -15.24
C GLU A 22 2.20 -13.73 -13.85
N ALA A 23 2.00 -12.41 -13.70
CA ALA A 23 1.58 -11.80 -12.45
C ALA A 23 0.28 -12.42 -11.93
N ARG A 24 -0.73 -12.57 -12.80
CA ARG A 24 -2.00 -13.19 -12.46
C ARG A 24 -1.86 -14.68 -12.15
N ALA A 25 -1.03 -15.42 -12.90
CA ALA A 25 -0.77 -16.82 -12.65
C ALA A 25 -0.09 -17.01 -11.29
N PHE A 26 0.83 -16.13 -10.91
CA PHE A 26 1.45 -16.16 -9.60
C PHE A 26 0.45 -15.89 -8.48
N ILE A 27 -0.35 -14.82 -8.55
CA ILE A 27 -1.37 -14.52 -7.52
C ILE A 27 -2.36 -15.68 -7.38
N ARG A 28 -2.71 -16.34 -8.49
CA ARG A 28 -3.50 -17.57 -8.46
C ARG A 28 -2.75 -18.72 -7.79
N SER A 29 -1.46 -18.88 -8.06
CA SER A 29 -0.62 -19.91 -7.42
C SER A 29 -0.49 -19.70 -5.92
N CYS A 30 -0.53 -18.46 -5.44
CA CYS A 30 -0.56 -18.14 -4.02
C CYS A 30 -1.82 -18.67 -3.33
N ARG A 31 -2.89 -19.00 -4.07
CA ARG A 31 -4.06 -19.69 -3.47
C ARG A 31 -3.71 -21.10 -3.01
N ALA A 32 -2.84 -21.79 -3.73
CA ALA A 32 -2.39 -23.12 -3.33
C ALA A 32 -1.24 -23.09 -2.32
N ARG A 33 -0.57 -21.93 -2.20
CA ARG A 33 0.63 -21.70 -1.38
C ARG A 33 0.61 -20.28 -0.79
N PRO A 34 -0.26 -20.01 0.19
CA PRO A 34 -0.52 -18.67 0.71
C PRO A 34 0.71 -18.03 1.38
N GLU A 35 1.63 -18.85 1.89
CA GLU A 35 2.92 -18.41 2.40
C GLU A 35 3.73 -17.62 1.37
N ARG A 36 3.46 -17.82 0.08
CA ARG A 36 4.07 -17.03 -1.00
C ARG A 36 3.61 -15.58 -1.04
N MET A 37 2.46 -15.25 -0.44
CA MET A 37 2.04 -13.84 -0.27
C MET A 37 2.92 -13.12 0.74
N ARG A 38 3.60 -13.86 1.63
CA ARG A 38 4.59 -13.31 2.57
C ARG A 38 5.96 -13.12 1.93
N LEU A 39 6.16 -13.64 0.71
CA LEU A 39 7.43 -13.52 -0.01
C LEU A 39 7.47 -12.23 -0.83
N LEU A 40 8.66 -11.63 -0.83
CA LEU A 40 9.06 -10.63 -1.81
C LEU A 40 9.10 -11.30 -3.19
N TYR A 41 8.51 -10.63 -4.16
CA TYR A 41 8.30 -11.16 -5.51
C TYR A 41 9.62 -11.16 -6.29
N PHE A 42 9.97 -12.34 -6.81
CA PHE A 42 10.95 -12.58 -7.88
C PHE A 42 12.44 -12.35 -7.68
N THR A 43 12.91 -11.85 -6.54
CA THR A 43 14.36 -11.69 -6.38
C THR A 43 14.98 -12.74 -5.49
N GLU A 44 15.49 -13.80 -6.13
CA GLU A 44 16.83 -14.31 -5.79
C GLU A 44 17.89 -13.26 -6.15
N ALA A 45 17.68 -12.00 -5.77
CA ALA A 45 18.78 -11.06 -5.74
C ALA A 45 19.68 -11.59 -4.64
N ARG A 46 20.67 -12.37 -5.06
CA ARG A 46 21.85 -12.66 -4.28
C ARG A 46 22.25 -11.32 -3.69
N ASP A 47 22.47 -11.29 -2.39
CA ASP A 47 23.04 -10.16 -1.64
C ASP A 47 24.41 -9.79 -2.23
N GLN A 48 24.41 -9.21 -3.42
CA GLN A 48 25.56 -8.72 -4.14
C GLN A 48 25.44 -7.22 -4.09
N GLU A 49 26.19 -6.66 -3.13
CA GLU A 49 26.25 -5.24 -2.86
C GLU A 49 26.33 -4.44 -4.17
N GLY A 50 25.39 -3.50 -4.35
CA GLY A 50 25.41 -2.52 -5.44
C GLY A 50 24.69 -2.91 -6.73
N LEU A 51 23.98 -4.05 -6.79
CA LEU A 51 23.09 -4.36 -7.92
C LEU A 51 21.68 -3.82 -7.70
N GLN A 52 21.27 -2.85 -8.53
CA GLN A 52 19.88 -2.39 -8.60
C GLN A 52 19.10 -3.30 -9.55
N THR A 53 18.01 -3.90 -9.09
CA THR A 53 17.09 -4.66 -9.94
C THR A 53 15.98 -3.74 -10.41
N VAL A 54 15.81 -3.64 -11.72
CA VAL A 54 14.68 -2.93 -12.34
C VAL A 54 13.64 -3.95 -12.74
N VAL A 55 12.44 -3.84 -12.18
CA VAL A 55 11.33 -4.74 -12.47
C VAL A 55 10.25 -3.96 -13.22
N THR A 56 9.85 -4.47 -14.39
CA THR A 56 8.77 -3.92 -15.19
C THR A 56 7.57 -4.85 -15.13
N VAL A 57 6.39 -4.32 -14.83
CA VAL A 57 5.16 -5.09 -14.66
C VAL A 57 4.09 -4.57 -15.62
N GLU A 58 3.54 -5.45 -16.45
CA GLU A 58 2.35 -5.18 -17.24
C GLU A 58 1.11 -5.31 -16.34
N VAL A 59 0.50 -4.18 -15.96
CA VAL A 59 -0.54 -4.17 -14.92
C VAL A 59 -1.95 -4.52 -15.45
N ALA A 60 -2.13 -4.54 -16.76
CA ALA A 60 -3.32 -5.03 -17.45
C ALA A 60 -2.93 -5.61 -18.81
N ASN A 61 -3.68 -6.60 -19.31
CA ASN A 61 -3.40 -7.22 -20.60
C ASN A 61 -3.41 -6.18 -21.74
N GLY A 62 -2.27 -5.93 -22.38
CA GLY A 62 -2.09 -4.87 -23.38
C GLY A 62 -2.15 -3.45 -22.80
N GLY A 63 -2.02 -3.31 -21.49
CA GLY A 63 -2.08 -2.05 -20.75
C GLY A 63 -0.70 -1.43 -20.52
N PRO A 64 -0.60 -0.45 -19.60
CA PRO A 64 0.67 0.20 -19.31
C PRO A 64 1.65 -0.75 -18.62
N TRP A 65 2.93 -0.52 -18.86
CA TRP A 65 4.03 -1.12 -18.14
C TRP A 65 4.49 -0.17 -17.05
N VAL A 66 4.64 -0.68 -15.83
CA VAL A 66 5.12 0.08 -14.68
C VAL A 66 6.50 -0.41 -14.31
N GLU A 67 7.47 0.49 -14.29
CA GLU A 67 8.85 0.22 -13.89
C GLU A 67 9.04 0.56 -12.41
N VAL A 68 9.58 -0.36 -11.63
CA VAL A 68 10.00 -0.14 -10.24
C VAL A 68 11.47 -0.49 -10.06
N HIS A 69 12.10 0.23 -9.14
CA HIS A 69 13.51 0.07 -8.84
C HIS A 69 13.65 -0.50 -7.45
N GLU A 70 14.03 -1.77 -7.38
CA GLU A 70 14.35 -2.41 -6.12
C GLU A 70 15.71 -1.96 -5.63
N ILE A 71 15.84 -1.86 -4.31
CA ILE A 71 17.07 -1.44 -3.64
C ILE A 71 17.65 -2.55 -2.78
N ASP A 72 18.85 -2.30 -2.28
CA ASP A 72 19.54 -3.22 -1.38
C ASP A 72 18.76 -3.37 -0.06
N HIS A 73 18.75 -4.58 0.52
CA HIS A 73 18.06 -4.85 1.78
C HIS A 73 18.64 -4.03 2.93
N ALA A 74 19.96 -3.78 2.97
CA ALA A 74 20.58 -2.94 3.98
C ALA A 74 20.13 -1.47 3.89
N ALA A 75 19.70 -1.03 2.70
CA ALA A 75 19.24 0.34 2.46
C ALA A 75 17.71 0.49 2.56
N GLY A 76 16.94 -0.53 2.20
CA GLY A 76 15.48 -0.47 2.08
C GLY A 76 14.68 -1.41 2.97
N TRP A 77 15.35 -2.29 3.73
CA TRP A 77 14.72 -3.24 4.64
C TRP A 77 13.54 -4.00 4.01
N THR A 78 12.42 -4.14 4.72
CA THR A 78 11.25 -4.90 4.29
C THR A 78 10.58 -4.34 3.02
N GLY A 79 10.77 -3.05 2.72
CA GLY A 79 10.23 -2.40 1.53
C GLY A 79 11.14 -2.45 0.30
N CYS A 80 12.35 -3.02 0.39
CA CYS A 80 13.37 -2.98 -0.69
C CYS A 80 12.99 -3.72 -1.98
N ARG A 81 11.99 -4.59 -1.92
CA ARG A 81 11.54 -5.42 -3.05
C ARG A 81 10.06 -5.24 -3.33
N LEU A 82 9.68 -5.65 -4.54
CA LEU A 82 8.29 -5.77 -4.93
C LEU A 82 7.56 -6.79 -4.03
N SER A 83 6.44 -6.43 -3.42
CA SER A 83 5.62 -7.37 -2.64
C SER A 83 4.49 -7.99 -3.47
N SER A 84 4.13 -9.23 -3.14
CA SER A 84 3.00 -9.92 -3.78
C SER A 84 1.67 -9.16 -3.60
N SER A 85 1.48 -8.51 -2.45
CA SER A 85 0.32 -7.66 -2.17
C SER A 85 0.30 -6.40 -3.05
N ALA A 86 1.45 -5.75 -3.25
CA ALA A 86 1.57 -4.60 -4.15
C ALA A 86 1.23 -4.98 -5.60
N MET A 87 1.70 -6.16 -6.05
CA MET A 87 1.34 -6.67 -7.37
C MET A 87 -0.16 -6.91 -7.50
N TRP A 88 -0.77 -7.59 -6.52
CA TRP A 88 -2.20 -7.87 -6.58
C TRP A 88 -3.04 -6.58 -6.55
N LEU A 89 -2.67 -5.61 -5.70
CA LEU A 89 -3.31 -4.30 -5.66
C LEU A 89 -3.22 -3.61 -7.02
N SER A 90 -2.04 -3.56 -7.63
CA SER A 90 -1.79 -2.93 -8.93
C SER A 90 -2.64 -3.52 -10.05
N LEU A 91 -2.70 -4.85 -10.14
CA LEU A 91 -3.58 -5.55 -11.10
C LEU A 91 -5.06 -5.23 -10.86
N THR A 92 -5.46 -5.10 -9.60
CA THR A 92 -6.85 -4.79 -9.22
C THR A 92 -7.22 -3.34 -9.56
N LEU A 93 -6.29 -2.40 -9.36
CA LEU A 93 -6.45 -0.99 -9.71
C LEU A 93 -6.59 -0.82 -11.22
N ALA A 94 -5.71 -1.43 -12.01
CA ALA A 94 -5.77 -1.37 -13.47
C ALA A 94 -7.07 -1.96 -14.03
N LYS A 95 -7.52 -3.09 -13.48
CA LYS A 95 -8.83 -3.69 -13.83
C LYS A 95 -10.00 -2.75 -13.49
N SER A 96 -9.94 -2.08 -12.34
CA SER A 96 -11.01 -1.18 -11.88
C SER A 96 -11.07 0.12 -12.69
N ALA A 97 -9.92 0.65 -13.11
CA ALA A 97 -9.83 1.83 -13.95
C ALA A 97 -10.39 1.56 -15.36
N ALA A 98 -10.06 0.41 -15.96
CA ALA A 98 -10.60 0.00 -17.27
C ALA A 98 -12.15 -0.12 -17.29
N ALA A 99 -12.77 -0.32 -16.13
CA ALA A 99 -14.22 -0.47 -16.00
C ALA A 99 -14.98 0.87 -15.86
N LYS A 100 -14.32 2.02 -15.70
CA LYS A 100 -14.97 3.32 -15.48
C LYS A 100 -14.68 4.30 -16.62
N LYS A 101 -15.73 4.81 -17.27
CA LYS A 101 -15.65 5.95 -18.19
C LYS A 101 -15.67 7.28 -17.42
N GLU A 102 -14.80 8.18 -17.88
CA GLU A 102 -14.71 9.62 -17.67
C GLU A 102 -15.09 10.20 -16.29
N HIS A 103 -14.10 10.83 -15.65
CA HIS A 103 -14.33 11.89 -14.67
C HIS A 103 -13.83 13.19 -15.28
N ASN A 104 -14.65 14.24 -15.16
CA ASN A 104 -14.28 15.60 -15.56
C ASN A 104 -13.38 16.19 -14.47
N GLY A 105 -12.10 15.84 -14.49
CA GLY A 105 -11.09 16.42 -13.60
C GLY A 105 -9.93 15.50 -13.29
N GLN A 106 -8.78 16.11 -13.00
CA GLN A 106 -7.58 15.40 -12.59
C GLN A 106 -7.75 14.83 -11.18
N ARG A 107 -7.74 13.50 -11.05
CA ARG A 107 -7.90 12.82 -9.75
C ARG A 107 -6.58 12.69 -9.02
N ARG A 108 -6.61 12.84 -7.71
CA ARG A 108 -5.47 12.77 -6.81
C ARG A 108 -5.43 11.42 -6.10
N ALA A 109 -4.29 10.75 -6.18
CA ALA A 109 -4.02 9.50 -5.50
C ALA A 109 -2.89 9.67 -4.48
N LEU A 110 -2.99 8.94 -3.37
CA LEU A 110 -1.95 8.82 -2.35
C LEU A 110 -1.66 7.33 -2.11
N GLU A 111 -0.39 6.95 -2.11
CA GLU A 111 0.06 5.63 -1.62
C GLU A 111 0.77 5.80 -0.28
N LEU A 112 0.27 5.10 0.75
CA LEU A 112 0.84 5.06 2.10
C LEU A 112 1.83 3.89 2.21
N GLY A 113 3.06 4.16 2.67
CA GLY A 113 4.10 3.14 2.85
C GLY A 113 4.42 2.44 1.53
N CYS A 114 4.85 3.21 0.54
CA CYS A 114 4.89 2.75 -0.85
C CYS A 114 6.04 1.78 -1.15
N GLY A 115 7.08 1.70 -0.32
CA GLY A 115 8.28 0.91 -0.63
C GLY A 115 8.84 1.27 -2.01
N VAL A 116 8.90 0.30 -2.93
CA VAL A 116 9.34 0.54 -4.33
C VAL A 116 8.31 1.28 -5.22
N GLY A 117 7.10 1.55 -4.73
CA GLY A 117 6.12 2.44 -5.38
C GLY A 117 5.21 1.79 -6.43
N LEU A 118 5.13 0.47 -6.52
CA LEU A 118 4.40 -0.21 -7.62
C LEU A 118 2.94 0.24 -7.75
N ALA A 119 2.17 0.31 -6.65
CA ALA A 119 0.74 0.61 -6.75
C ALA A 119 0.49 2.08 -7.07
N GLY A 120 1.26 3.01 -6.51
CA GLY A 120 1.17 4.44 -6.84
C GLY A 120 1.66 4.75 -8.25
N LEU A 121 2.76 4.14 -8.70
CA LEU A 121 3.20 4.26 -10.10
C LEU A 121 2.16 3.68 -11.07
N THR A 122 1.48 2.61 -10.67
CA THR A 122 0.31 2.09 -11.40
C THR A 122 -0.81 3.13 -11.48
N LEU A 123 -1.16 3.79 -10.37
CA LEU A 123 -2.17 4.86 -10.37
C LEU A 123 -1.77 6.02 -11.28
N HIS A 124 -0.49 6.40 -11.27
CA HIS A 124 0.02 7.44 -12.15
C HIS A 124 -0.12 7.03 -13.63
N ALA A 125 0.27 5.82 -14.00
CA ALA A 125 0.10 5.27 -15.35
C ALA A 125 -1.38 5.17 -15.78
N LEU A 126 -2.31 5.13 -14.82
CA LEU A 126 -3.77 5.17 -15.05
C LEU A 126 -4.33 6.60 -15.07
N GLY A 127 -3.46 7.62 -15.07
CA GLY A 127 -3.81 9.03 -15.22
C GLY A 127 -4.12 9.79 -13.93
N PHE A 128 -3.72 9.28 -12.76
CA PHE A 128 -3.84 10.04 -11.50
C PHE A 128 -2.66 11.00 -11.29
N HIS A 129 -2.94 12.10 -10.60
CA HIS A 129 -1.90 12.88 -9.92
C HIS A 129 -1.55 12.13 -8.63
N THR A 130 -0.40 11.48 -8.62
CA THR A 130 -0.03 10.54 -7.56
C THR A 130 1.00 11.14 -6.62
N THR A 131 0.78 10.96 -5.33
CA THR A 131 1.80 11.16 -4.29
C THR A 131 2.18 9.81 -3.69
N LEU A 132 3.46 9.46 -3.78
CA LEU A 132 4.06 8.32 -3.11
C LEU A 132 4.55 8.76 -1.73
N THR A 133 4.27 8.01 -0.66
CA THR A 133 4.75 8.33 0.68
C THR A 133 5.48 7.19 1.37
N GLU A 134 6.56 7.55 2.05
CA GLU A 134 7.45 6.64 2.76
C GLU A 134 8.18 7.39 3.89
N CYS A 135 8.72 6.69 4.89
CA CYS A 135 9.47 7.30 6.00
C CYS A 135 10.96 6.89 6.05
N LEU A 136 11.34 5.84 5.30
CA LEU A 136 12.71 5.33 5.25
C LEU A 136 13.55 6.06 4.19
N GLU A 137 14.72 6.55 4.61
CA GLU A 137 15.62 7.39 3.79
C GLU A 137 16.03 6.71 2.47
N GLY A 138 16.39 5.42 2.51
CA GLY A 138 16.83 4.68 1.32
C GLY A 138 15.75 4.61 0.23
N HIS A 139 14.49 4.43 0.64
CA HIS A 139 13.35 4.49 -0.28
C HIS A 139 13.11 5.89 -0.80
N MET A 140 13.11 6.90 0.09
CA MET A 140 12.90 8.29 -0.27
C MET A 140 13.90 8.76 -1.33
N GLN A 141 15.18 8.40 -1.17
CA GLN A 141 16.23 8.70 -2.12
C GLN A 141 16.01 8.00 -3.48
N ASN A 142 15.75 6.69 -3.47
CA ASN A 142 15.55 5.91 -4.69
C ASN A 142 14.31 6.37 -5.46
N LEU A 143 13.18 6.51 -4.77
CA LEU A 143 11.92 6.96 -5.37
C LEU A 143 12.04 8.35 -5.97
N THR A 144 12.66 9.30 -5.24
CA THR A 144 12.79 10.67 -5.76
C THR A 144 13.62 10.69 -7.03
N ALA A 145 14.73 9.94 -7.07
CA ALA A 145 15.55 9.82 -8.28
C ALA A 145 14.77 9.20 -9.46
N CYS A 146 13.85 8.27 -9.19
CA CYS A 146 13.05 7.61 -10.24
C CYS A 146 11.93 8.51 -10.80
N VAL A 147 11.41 9.46 -10.01
CA VAL A 147 10.25 10.29 -10.41
C VAL A 147 10.60 11.75 -10.70
N GLU A 148 11.87 12.13 -10.59
CA GLU A 148 12.31 13.50 -10.82
C GLU A 148 11.90 13.99 -12.23
N GLY A 149 11.22 15.14 -12.28
CA GLY A 149 10.75 15.73 -13.53
C GLY A 149 9.49 15.09 -14.14
N VAL A 150 8.87 14.11 -13.48
CA VAL A 150 7.61 13.50 -13.95
C VAL A 150 6.42 14.35 -13.51
N GLU A 151 5.71 14.95 -14.46
CA GLU A 151 4.55 15.78 -14.18
C GLU A 151 3.42 14.96 -13.52
N GLY A 152 2.82 15.51 -12.45
CA GLY A 152 1.71 14.83 -11.76
C GLY A 152 2.14 13.64 -10.88
N LEU A 153 3.43 13.38 -10.73
CA LEU A 153 3.97 12.35 -9.83
C LEU A 153 4.98 12.97 -8.88
N ARG A 154 4.90 12.66 -7.59
CA ARG A 154 5.85 13.15 -6.60
C ARG A 154 5.99 12.21 -5.41
N VAL A 155 7.08 12.37 -4.68
CA VAL A 155 7.41 11.65 -3.45
C VAL A 155 7.37 12.63 -2.27
N ARG A 156 6.82 12.18 -1.13
CA ARG A 156 6.74 12.95 0.11
C ARG A 156 7.04 12.07 1.32
N ARG A 157 7.69 12.64 2.33
CA ARG A 157 7.89 11.95 3.59
C ARG A 157 6.56 11.89 4.34
N LEU A 158 6.23 10.72 4.88
CA LEU A 158 5.10 10.57 5.81
C LEU A 158 5.45 9.50 6.84
N ASP A 159 5.78 9.95 8.04
CA ASP A 159 5.98 9.09 9.20
C ASP A 159 4.70 9.07 10.04
N TRP A 160 4.08 7.89 10.20
CA TRP A 160 2.77 7.80 10.85
C TRP A 160 2.84 8.04 12.36
N LEU A 161 3.98 7.79 13.00
CA LEU A 161 4.19 8.10 14.42
C LEU A 161 4.30 9.60 14.62
N GLU A 162 5.13 10.28 13.80
CA GLU A 162 5.24 11.75 13.83
C GLU A 162 3.88 12.42 13.55
N GLU A 163 3.12 11.88 12.59
CA GLU A 163 1.80 12.40 12.25
C GLU A 163 0.79 12.25 13.39
N ALA A 164 0.83 11.14 14.15
CA ALA A 164 -0.08 10.88 15.26
C ALA A 164 0.30 11.65 16.54
N GLU A 165 1.60 11.79 16.84
CA GLU A 165 2.08 12.70 17.88
C GLU A 165 1.60 14.13 17.61
N TRP A 166 1.69 14.56 16.35
CA TRP A 166 1.27 15.89 15.95
C TRP A 166 -0.24 16.17 16.16
N CYS A 167 -1.10 15.15 16.10
CA CYS A 167 -2.54 15.29 16.39
C CYS A 167 -2.89 15.39 17.88
N GLY A 168 -1.98 14.96 18.76
CA GLY A 168 -2.36 14.58 20.13
C GLY A 168 -3.04 13.20 20.24
N ASP A 169 -3.14 12.44 19.14
CA ASP A 169 -3.69 11.07 19.11
C ASP A 169 -2.71 10.05 19.70
N GLY A 170 -1.42 10.41 19.78
CA GLY A 170 -0.37 9.60 20.41
C GLY A 170 -0.56 9.39 21.91
N ALA A 171 -1.44 10.14 22.59
CA ALA A 171 -1.72 9.96 24.02
C ALA A 171 -2.78 8.88 24.31
N GLU A 172 -3.67 8.57 23.36
CA GLU A 172 -4.66 7.48 23.51
C GLU A 172 -4.11 6.11 23.09
N CYS A 173 -3.03 6.09 22.32
CA CYS A 173 -2.45 4.87 21.82
C CYS A 173 -1.12 4.63 22.54
N ASP A 174 -1.02 3.58 23.35
CA ASP A 174 0.26 3.05 23.83
C ASP A 174 0.99 2.39 22.65
N VAL A 175 1.37 3.22 21.67
CA VAL A 175 2.09 2.79 20.49
C VAL A 175 3.54 2.61 20.88
N ASP A 176 4.04 1.38 20.78
CA ASP A 176 5.48 1.16 20.82
C ASP A 176 6.16 2.02 19.75
N GLY A 177 7.42 2.39 19.97
CA GLY A 177 8.16 3.23 19.03
C GLY A 177 8.47 2.55 17.69
N GLY A 178 7.87 1.38 17.41
CA GLY A 178 8.19 0.51 16.30
C GLY A 178 9.53 -0.20 16.43
N SER A 179 9.79 -1.06 15.46
CA SER A 179 11.08 -1.75 15.37
C SER A 179 12.18 -0.73 15.00
N PRO A 180 13.40 -0.79 15.58
CA PRO A 180 14.47 0.17 15.26
C PRO A 180 14.78 0.30 13.77
N GLU A 181 14.53 -0.76 13.01
CA GLU A 181 14.69 -0.85 11.55
C GLU A 181 13.63 -0.05 10.77
N ASN A 182 12.48 0.22 11.38
CA ASN A 182 11.34 0.94 10.79
C ASN A 182 11.14 2.33 11.41
N MET A 183 11.95 2.72 12.40
CA MET A 183 11.99 4.09 12.89
C MET A 183 12.68 4.99 11.85
N SER A 184 12.00 6.06 11.45
CA SER A 184 12.69 7.16 10.78
C SER A 184 13.79 7.65 11.72
N LEU A 185 15.02 7.78 11.23
CA LEU A 185 16.07 8.44 12.01
C LEU A 185 15.51 9.81 12.41
N LYS A 186 15.31 10.04 13.71
CA LYS A 186 15.00 11.36 14.32
C LYS A 186 16.15 12.37 14.14
N SER A 187 16.88 12.24 13.04
CA SER A 187 18.09 12.92 12.62
C SER A 187 17.73 14.26 11.98
N LEU A 188 18.69 15.19 12.04
CA LEU A 188 18.72 16.45 11.30
C LEU A 188 18.41 16.30 9.79
N GLU A 189 18.54 15.09 9.24
CA GLU A 189 18.24 14.75 7.84
C GLU A 189 16.75 14.62 7.50
N SER A 190 15.85 14.53 8.50
CA SER A 190 14.38 14.60 8.30
C SER A 190 13.95 15.86 7.52
N SER A 191 14.73 16.92 7.59
CA SER A 191 14.53 18.18 6.85
C SER A 191 14.82 18.10 5.35
N ARG A 192 15.50 17.03 4.87
CA ARG A 192 15.84 16.84 3.45
C ARG A 192 14.61 16.63 2.58
N TRP A 193 13.61 15.93 3.11
CA TRP A 193 12.42 15.52 2.36
C TRP A 193 11.20 16.31 2.80
N SER A 194 10.49 16.89 1.84
CA SER A 194 9.25 17.60 2.14
C SER A 194 8.17 16.62 2.62
N CYS A 195 7.53 16.94 3.75
CA CYS A 195 6.33 16.25 4.20
C CYS A 195 5.11 16.59 3.33
N LEU A 196 4.04 15.81 3.45
CA LEU A 196 2.74 16.20 2.91
C LEU A 196 2.27 17.50 3.58
N PRO A 197 1.85 18.51 2.81
CA PRO A 197 1.53 19.81 3.40
C PRO A 197 0.07 19.84 3.86
N ARG A 198 -0.22 20.68 4.87
CA ARG A 198 -1.52 20.65 5.59
C ARG A 198 -2.69 21.12 4.76
N GLU A 199 -2.45 21.96 3.77
CA GLU A 199 -3.46 22.39 2.81
C GLU A 199 -4.00 21.23 1.95
N GLU A 200 -3.31 20.08 1.96
CA GLU A 200 -3.75 18.87 1.26
C GLU A 200 -4.52 17.88 2.15
N LEU A 201 -4.81 18.24 3.40
CA LEU A 201 -5.69 17.44 4.26
C LEU A 201 -7.02 17.16 3.57
N ARG A 202 -7.47 15.91 3.63
CA ARG A 202 -8.73 15.42 3.05
C ARG A 202 -8.91 15.80 1.57
N SER A 203 -7.82 15.79 0.78
CA SER A 203 -7.85 16.22 -0.63
C SER A 203 -7.67 15.10 -1.66
N PHE A 204 -7.34 13.88 -1.22
CA PHE A 204 -7.11 12.76 -2.12
C PHE A 204 -8.41 12.02 -2.47
N ASP A 205 -8.63 11.74 -3.75
CA ASP A 205 -9.77 10.98 -4.26
C ASP A 205 -9.64 9.48 -3.97
N LEU A 206 -8.39 9.02 -3.92
CA LEU A 206 -8.02 7.63 -3.69
C LEU A 206 -6.80 7.56 -2.78
N VAL A 207 -6.92 6.82 -1.68
CA VAL A 207 -5.78 6.45 -0.83
C VAL A 207 -5.60 4.93 -0.91
N VAL A 208 -4.37 4.48 -1.16
CA VAL A 208 -4.04 3.06 -1.23
C VAL A 208 -2.87 2.71 -0.33
N ALA A 209 -2.78 1.44 0.04
CA ALA A 209 -1.58 0.90 0.70
C ALA A 209 -1.42 -0.59 0.38
N SER A 210 -0.20 -1.09 0.38
CA SER A 210 0.06 -2.52 0.17
C SER A 210 1.12 -3.05 1.11
N ASP A 211 0.80 -4.15 1.77
CA ASP A 211 1.70 -4.88 2.67
C ASP A 211 2.28 -4.07 3.84
N VAL A 212 1.53 -3.08 4.30
CA VAL A 212 1.95 -2.12 5.32
C VAL A 212 1.64 -2.53 6.76
N LEU A 213 0.83 -3.57 6.98
CA LEU A 213 0.40 -3.98 8.31
C LEU A 213 1.27 -5.13 8.84
N TYR A 214 2.41 -4.80 9.44
CA TYR A 214 3.36 -5.76 9.99
C TYR A 214 3.79 -5.46 11.43
N GLU A 215 3.49 -4.27 11.98
CA GLU A 215 3.70 -3.92 13.39
C GLU A 215 2.36 -3.62 14.09
N PRO A 216 2.18 -4.01 15.37
CA PRO A 216 0.91 -3.85 16.07
C PRO A 216 0.35 -2.42 16.04
N HIS A 217 1.23 -1.42 16.17
CA HIS A 217 0.83 -0.02 16.14
C HIS A 217 0.30 0.45 14.77
N HIS A 218 0.68 -0.20 13.65
CA HIS A 218 0.13 0.12 12.33
C HIS A 218 -1.39 -0.06 12.27
N ALA A 219 -1.93 -1.02 13.04
CA ALA A 219 -3.38 -1.23 13.13
C ALA A 219 -4.11 -0.02 13.75
N MET A 220 -3.40 0.79 14.53
CA MET A 220 -3.91 2.00 15.16
C MET A 220 -3.68 3.24 14.30
N LEU A 221 -2.49 3.38 13.72
CA LEU A 221 -2.09 4.60 13.00
C LEU A 221 -2.63 4.66 11.56
N LEU A 222 -2.66 3.54 10.85
CA LEU A 222 -3.03 3.52 9.44
C LEU A 222 -4.48 4.01 9.18
N PRO A 223 -5.48 3.66 10.00
CA PRO A 223 -6.82 4.24 9.88
C PRO A 223 -6.86 5.77 10.04
N LEU A 224 -6.00 6.34 10.90
CA LEU A 224 -5.87 7.80 11.05
C LEU A 224 -5.30 8.44 9.79
N MET A 225 -4.39 7.76 9.09
CA MET A 225 -3.88 8.27 7.81
C MET A 225 -4.97 8.30 6.73
N TYR A 226 -5.85 7.29 6.70
CA TYR A 226 -7.03 7.33 5.83
C TYR A 226 -7.97 8.48 6.22
N GLU A 227 -8.29 8.66 7.51
CA GLU A 227 -9.11 9.78 7.99
C GLU A 227 -8.52 11.12 7.58
N ARG A 228 -7.21 11.28 7.72
CA ARG A 228 -6.53 12.54 7.55
C ARG A 228 -6.46 12.98 6.08
N TRP A 229 -6.11 12.05 5.19
CA TRP A 229 -5.74 12.39 3.82
C TRP A 229 -6.83 12.10 2.79
N LEU A 230 -7.69 11.11 3.05
CA LEU A 230 -8.77 10.76 2.13
C LEU A 230 -9.90 11.77 2.19
N LYS A 231 -10.36 12.30 1.06
CA LYS A 231 -11.51 13.22 1.05
C LYS A 231 -12.81 12.51 1.46
N PRO A 232 -13.81 13.21 2.01
CA PRO A 232 -15.17 12.68 2.11
C PRO A 232 -15.71 12.25 0.73
N GLY A 233 -16.30 11.05 0.64
CA GLY A 233 -16.68 10.42 -0.64
C GLY A 233 -15.51 9.84 -1.44
N GLY A 234 -14.27 9.97 -0.94
CA GLY A 234 -13.07 9.36 -1.53
C GLY A 234 -13.06 7.84 -1.36
N ARG A 235 -12.28 7.15 -2.19
CA ARG A 235 -12.13 5.69 -2.14
C ARG A 235 -10.85 5.30 -1.41
N TRP A 236 -10.89 4.17 -0.73
CA TRP A 236 -9.69 3.54 -0.20
C TRP A 236 -9.58 2.10 -0.67
N MET A 237 -8.35 1.63 -0.83
CA MET A 237 -8.05 0.22 -1.13
C MET A 237 -6.75 -0.21 -0.47
N ILE A 238 -6.76 -1.38 0.16
CA ILE A 238 -5.58 -1.92 0.84
C ILE A 238 -5.46 -3.41 0.56
N CYS A 239 -4.23 -3.88 0.31
CA CYS A 239 -3.94 -5.30 0.11
C CYS A 239 -2.87 -5.75 1.09
N LEU A 240 -3.16 -6.76 1.90
CA LEU A 240 -2.34 -7.17 3.04
C LEU A 240 -2.18 -8.67 3.09
N ALA A 241 -0.96 -9.16 3.31
CA ALA A 241 -0.78 -10.52 3.78
C ALA A 241 -1.30 -10.64 5.22
N VAL A 242 -2.05 -11.71 5.52
CA VAL A 242 -2.58 -11.97 6.87
C VAL A 242 -1.50 -12.68 7.67
N ARG A 243 -0.65 -11.88 8.32
CA ARG A 243 0.46 -12.38 9.17
C ARG A 243 0.03 -12.64 10.60
N ASP A 244 -0.82 -11.77 11.12
CA ASP A 244 -1.39 -11.80 12.46
C ASP A 244 -2.86 -11.38 12.33
N ALA A 245 -3.75 -12.35 12.53
CA ALA A 245 -5.19 -12.11 12.42
C ALA A 245 -5.70 -11.08 13.46
N PRO A 246 -5.35 -11.17 14.76
CA PRO A 246 -5.71 -10.16 15.75
C PRO A 246 -5.34 -8.72 15.37
N MET A 247 -4.14 -8.48 14.84
CA MET A 247 -3.68 -7.16 14.40
C MET A 247 -4.57 -6.62 13.27
N LEU A 248 -4.88 -7.47 12.28
CA LEU A 248 -5.72 -7.08 11.16
C LEU A 248 -7.20 -6.87 11.56
N VAL A 249 -7.70 -7.65 12.52
CA VAL A 249 -9.00 -7.40 13.16
C VAL A 249 -9.01 -6.07 13.91
N GLY A 250 -7.95 -5.75 14.65
CA GLY A 250 -7.78 -4.46 15.32
C GLY A 250 -7.83 -3.29 14.34
N PHE A 251 -7.14 -3.43 13.20
CA PHE A 251 -7.19 -2.47 12.09
C PHE A 251 -8.61 -2.26 11.55
N LEU A 252 -9.36 -3.34 11.28
CA LEU A 252 -10.74 -3.26 10.79
C LEU A 252 -11.66 -2.57 11.80
N ARG A 253 -11.55 -2.91 13.09
CA ARG A 253 -12.31 -2.25 14.16
C ARG A 253 -11.99 -0.76 14.22
N ARG A 254 -10.72 -0.39 14.04
CA ARG A 254 -10.31 1.01 14.06
C ARG A 254 -10.78 1.76 12.81
N LEU A 255 -10.72 1.19 11.61
CA LEU A 255 -11.34 1.76 10.41
C LEU A 255 -12.85 2.03 10.60
N HIS A 256 -13.54 1.13 11.31
CA HIS A 256 -14.95 1.32 11.64
C HIS A 256 -15.15 2.49 12.62
N LYS A 257 -14.36 2.52 13.71
CA LYS A 257 -14.38 3.58 14.73
C LYS A 257 -14.12 4.96 14.13
N GLU A 258 -13.15 5.08 13.23
CA GLU A 258 -12.78 6.34 12.55
C GLU A 258 -13.74 6.71 11.40
N GLY A 259 -14.82 5.94 11.20
CA GLY A 259 -15.84 6.25 10.19
C GLY A 259 -15.34 6.13 8.75
N ILE A 260 -14.30 5.33 8.49
CA ILE A 260 -13.73 5.15 7.14
C ILE A 260 -14.54 4.14 6.32
N MET A 261 -15.17 3.16 6.98
CA MET A 261 -16.06 2.19 6.34
C MET A 261 -17.47 2.74 6.27
N ALA A 262 -18.01 2.91 5.06
CA ALA A 262 -19.35 3.42 4.88
C ALA A 262 -20.43 2.44 5.38
N PRO A 263 -21.47 2.95 6.07
CA PRO A 263 -22.65 2.15 6.34
C PRO A 263 -23.38 1.84 5.03
N ALA A 264 -23.96 0.65 4.94
CA ALA A 264 -24.87 0.31 3.87
C ALA A 264 -26.27 0.90 4.10
N ALA A 265 -27.13 0.79 3.07
CA ALA A 265 -28.51 1.29 3.11
C ALA A 265 -29.31 0.80 4.33
N THR A 266 -28.96 -0.36 4.86
CA THR A 266 -29.50 -0.91 6.11
C THR A 266 -28.35 -1.11 7.11
N PRO A 267 -28.31 -0.36 8.22
CA PRO A 267 -27.43 -0.69 9.35
C PRO A 267 -27.77 -2.07 9.94
N PRO A 268 -26.80 -2.78 10.56
CA PRO A 268 -25.42 -2.37 10.84
C PRO A 268 -24.41 -2.81 9.76
N PHE A 269 -24.84 -3.00 8.52
CA PHE A 269 -23.97 -3.49 7.45
C PHE A 269 -23.05 -2.39 6.88
N LEU A 270 -21.93 -2.80 6.29
CA LEU A 270 -20.89 -1.95 5.72
C LEU A 270 -20.76 -2.15 4.21
N GLU A 271 -20.55 -1.08 3.46
CA GLU A 271 -20.20 -1.12 2.03
C GLU A 271 -18.69 -1.28 1.83
N VAL A 272 -18.22 -2.50 2.06
CA VAL A 272 -16.82 -2.89 1.87
C VAL A 272 -16.71 -3.93 0.76
N VAL A 273 -15.88 -3.64 -0.23
CA VAL A 273 -15.43 -4.61 -1.22
C VAL A 273 -14.28 -5.40 -0.62
N TRP A 274 -14.36 -6.72 -0.72
CA TRP A 274 -13.30 -7.60 -0.26
C TRP A 274 -12.99 -8.70 -1.29
N ASP A 275 -11.73 -9.12 -1.32
CA ASP A 275 -11.26 -10.30 -2.05
C ASP A 275 -10.19 -11.01 -1.20
N THR A 276 -10.00 -12.30 -1.41
CA THR A 276 -9.02 -13.11 -0.68
C THR A 276 -8.37 -14.16 -1.58
N VAL A 277 -7.10 -14.44 -1.29
CA VAL A 277 -6.35 -15.58 -1.80
C VAL A 277 -6.45 -16.66 -0.72
N CYS A 278 -7.45 -17.54 -0.87
CA CYS A 278 -7.72 -18.61 0.09
C CYS A 278 -6.86 -19.86 -0.18
N ALA A 279 -6.36 -20.44 0.90
CA ALA A 279 -5.48 -21.61 0.97
C ALA A 279 -6.14 -22.94 0.60
N GLN A 280 -7.45 -23.06 0.78
CA GLN A 280 -8.12 -24.36 0.81
C GLN A 280 -9.23 -24.41 -0.23
N SER A 281 -9.15 -25.40 -1.12
CA SER A 281 -10.26 -25.78 -2.02
C SER A 281 -11.53 -26.17 -1.26
N THR A 282 -11.42 -26.40 0.05
CA THR A 282 -12.48 -26.77 0.99
C THR A 282 -12.69 -25.72 2.10
N CYS A 283 -12.16 -24.50 1.97
CA CYS A 283 -12.33 -23.47 3.01
C CYS A 283 -13.83 -23.26 3.29
N SER A 284 -14.24 -23.58 4.51
CA SER A 284 -15.65 -23.52 4.92
C SER A 284 -16.21 -22.11 4.76
N PHE A 285 -15.40 -21.07 4.97
CA PHE A 285 -15.80 -19.69 4.73
C PHE A 285 -16.05 -19.42 3.26
N CYS A 286 -15.09 -19.71 2.37
CA CYS A 286 -15.24 -19.49 0.93
C CYS A 286 -16.36 -20.33 0.29
N CYS A 287 -16.63 -21.53 0.83
CA CYS A 287 -17.75 -22.36 0.40
C CYS A 287 -19.10 -21.81 0.84
N ARG A 288 -19.17 -21.20 2.04
CA ARG A 288 -20.41 -20.64 2.60
C ARG A 288 -20.75 -19.26 2.05
N HIS A 289 -19.75 -18.45 1.70
CA HIS A 289 -19.93 -17.06 1.36
C HIS A 289 -19.56 -16.79 -0.11
N GLN A 290 -20.57 -16.40 -0.89
CA GLN A 290 -20.36 -15.84 -2.22
C GLN A 290 -20.02 -14.35 -2.10
N ARG A 291 -19.22 -13.83 -3.04
CA ARG A 291 -18.68 -12.46 -3.04
C ARG A 291 -19.76 -11.40 -3.32
N GLN A 292 -20.79 -11.22 -2.50
CA GLN A 292 -21.81 -10.20 -2.73
C GLN A 292 -22.44 -9.66 -1.45
N GLY A 293 -22.72 -8.35 -1.49
CA GLY A 293 -23.56 -7.65 -0.52
C GLY A 293 -22.79 -6.90 0.56
N PRO A 294 -23.45 -5.93 1.22
CA PRO A 294 -22.97 -5.35 2.45
C PRO A 294 -22.64 -6.41 3.50
N VAL A 295 -21.59 -6.18 4.28
CA VAL A 295 -21.08 -7.15 5.26
C VAL A 295 -21.10 -6.57 6.67
N LEU A 296 -21.25 -7.44 7.67
CA LEU A 296 -21.04 -7.06 9.07
C LEU A 296 -19.54 -6.93 9.36
N LEU A 297 -19.19 -6.15 10.38
CA LEU A 297 -17.81 -6.12 10.88
C LEU A 297 -17.36 -7.52 11.30
N SER A 298 -18.21 -8.27 12.03
CA SER A 298 -17.93 -9.65 12.44
C SER A 298 -17.69 -10.61 11.26
N PHE A 299 -18.28 -10.34 10.09
CA PHE A 299 -18.00 -11.12 8.88
C PHE A 299 -16.56 -10.88 8.39
N LEU A 300 -16.10 -9.62 8.42
CA LEU A 300 -14.73 -9.29 8.04
C LEU A 300 -13.71 -9.85 9.03
N GLU A 301 -14.08 -9.92 10.32
CA GLU A 301 -13.28 -10.58 11.36
C GLU A 301 -13.17 -12.09 11.09
N GLU A 302 -14.29 -12.79 10.87
CA GLU A 302 -14.29 -14.22 10.51
C GLU A 302 -13.52 -14.48 9.20
N LEU A 303 -13.62 -13.58 8.22
CA LEU A 303 -12.84 -13.65 6.98
C LEU A 303 -11.34 -13.63 7.29
N VAL A 304 -10.87 -12.67 8.09
CA VAL A 304 -9.46 -12.54 8.44
C VAL A 304 -8.96 -13.77 9.20
N GLU A 305 -9.69 -14.19 10.23
CA GLU A 305 -9.35 -15.36 11.05
C GLU A 305 -9.31 -16.64 10.19
N SER A 306 -10.24 -16.81 9.26
CA SER A 306 -10.29 -17.97 8.36
C SER A 306 -9.20 -17.98 7.28
N HIS A 307 -8.47 -16.87 7.10
CA HIS A 307 -7.49 -16.69 6.03
C HIS A 307 -6.10 -16.29 6.55
N GLU A 308 -5.81 -16.57 7.82
CA GLU A 308 -4.46 -16.42 8.37
C GLU A 308 -3.44 -17.22 7.53
N GLY A 309 -2.31 -16.58 7.22
CA GLY A 309 -1.33 -17.11 6.26
C GLY A 309 -1.57 -16.70 4.81
N GLY A 310 -2.77 -16.27 4.46
CA GLY A 310 -3.13 -15.81 3.11
C GLY A 310 -2.97 -14.31 2.90
N CYS A 311 -3.81 -13.77 2.01
CA CYS A 311 -3.83 -12.35 1.70
C CYS A 311 -5.25 -11.90 1.44
N VAL A 312 -5.57 -10.70 1.89
CA VAL A 312 -6.86 -10.05 1.71
C VAL A 312 -6.67 -8.71 1.02
N LEU A 313 -7.64 -8.38 0.18
CA LEU A 313 -7.81 -7.06 -0.41
C LEU A 313 -9.11 -6.48 0.12
N PHE A 314 -9.04 -5.30 0.72
CA PHE A 314 -10.19 -4.53 1.16
C PHE A 314 -10.27 -3.22 0.39
N GLY A 315 -11.47 -2.69 0.24
CA GLY A 315 -11.68 -1.34 -0.25
C GLY A 315 -13.09 -0.85 0.02
N GLY A 316 -13.26 0.46 0.02
CA GLY A 316 -14.53 1.10 0.32
C GLY A 316 -14.56 2.55 -0.13
N VAL A 317 -15.62 3.23 0.28
CA VAL A 317 -15.80 4.68 0.11
C VAL A 317 -15.89 5.28 1.51
N ARG A 318 -15.15 6.37 1.75
CA ARG A 318 -15.31 7.17 2.97
C ARG A 318 -16.67 7.88 2.91
N PRO A 319 -17.53 7.79 3.93
CA PRO A 319 -18.76 8.56 3.99
C PRO A 319 -18.56 10.05 3.73
N CYS A 320 -19.49 10.67 3.01
CA CYS A 320 -19.66 12.11 3.05
C CYS A 320 -20.23 12.45 4.42
N VAL A 321 -19.49 13.17 5.26
CA VAL A 321 -20.06 13.69 6.51
C VAL A 321 -20.98 14.84 6.11
N GLU A 322 -22.29 14.67 6.24
CA GLU A 322 -23.23 15.77 6.10
C GLU A 322 -23.09 16.69 7.32
N GLY A 323 -22.41 17.82 7.16
CA GLY A 323 -22.42 18.93 8.11
C GLY A 323 -21.73 18.68 9.45
N SER A 324 -20.54 19.26 9.61
CA SER A 324 -19.98 19.68 10.90
C SER A 324 -19.50 21.11 10.77
#